data_AF-A0A934DF23-F1
#
_entry.id   AF-A0A934DF23-F1
#
_cell.length_a   1.000
_cell.length_b   1.000
_cell.length_c   1.000
_cell.angle_alpha   90.00
_cell.angle_beta   90.00
_cell.angle_gamma   90.00
#
_symmetry.space_group_name_H-M   'P 1'
#
loop_
_entity.id
_entity.type
_entity.pdbx_description
1 polymer ?
#
loop_
_entity_poly.entity_id
_entity_poly.type
_entity_poly.pdbx_seq_one_letter_code
_entity_poly.pdbx_strand_id
1 'polypeptide(L)'
;MQRTTRLFWSFISNNPIIPILALAVGVIIYGCFKSHPVEPVTLPTLSTTESSGEDFLNGALDEIEAIAEWAQARPSRSPKLPSAQQKILLSRVSGDSIYIYGEITPDGFGATVTERHQYPKGILLITVRKSHGANNGRIVTDTKKYITFQNFQNGVASSTNLTEVYTLSDTIVTRVLRNGLLETYTFRLPVVTRSVNSQTGSVTVTRRFGSSGYILSEKKDGSGALIQISRSTGQSDGSLFTKTEYPDSTWRSTRTLGQADGSILREVTTGRGL
;
A
#
# COMPACT_ATOMS: atom_id res chain seq x y z
N MET A 1 80.66 56.45 36.56
CA MET A 1 79.66 56.70 37.63
C MET A 1 78.77 55.47 37.70
N GLN A 2 78.75 54.76 38.85
CA GLN A 2 77.79 53.72 39.26
C GLN A 2 77.69 52.45 38.37
N ARG A 3 77.48 51.22 38.84
CA ARG A 3 77.54 50.54 40.13
C ARG A 3 77.23 49.05 39.80
N THR A 4 77.81 48.09 40.54
CA THR A 4 77.19 46.80 40.99
C THR A 4 76.75 45.76 39.93
N THR A 5 77.37 44.56 39.77
CA THR A 5 77.38 43.31 40.59
C THR A 5 76.60 42.16 39.91
N ARG A 6 77.29 41.01 39.70
CA ARG A 6 76.96 39.62 40.12
C ARG A 6 75.60 39.04 39.64
N LEU A 7 75.45 37.82 39.10
CA LEU A 7 75.76 36.45 39.59
C LEU A 7 75.32 35.50 38.43
N PHE A 8 76.12 34.50 38.02
CA PHE A 8 76.07 33.09 38.44
C PHE A 8 74.96 32.22 37.80
N TRP A 9 75.41 31.21 37.03
CA TRP A 9 74.88 29.82 36.86
C TRP A 9 73.52 29.65 36.16
N SER A 10 73.21 28.59 35.42
CA SER A 10 73.91 27.39 34.92
C SER A 10 72.92 26.59 34.06
N PHE A 11 73.46 25.65 33.27
CA PHE A 11 72.88 24.33 32.95
C PHE A 11 71.69 24.15 31.96
N ILE A 12 71.93 23.19 31.03
CA ILE A 12 71.02 22.11 30.56
C ILE A 12 69.92 22.58 29.59
N SER A 13 69.61 21.96 28.45
CA SER A 13 70.10 20.77 27.74
C SER A 13 69.38 20.73 26.40
N ASN A 14 69.96 20.02 25.44
CA ASN A 14 69.33 19.43 24.25
C ASN A 14 67.82 19.18 24.40
N ASN A 15 67.03 19.86 23.56
CA ASN A 15 65.59 19.66 23.41
C ASN A 15 65.25 18.21 23.00
N PRO A 16 64.51 17.45 23.81
CA PRO A 16 63.88 16.20 23.40
C PRO A 16 62.36 16.38 23.40
N ILE A 17 61.84 17.36 22.67
CA ILE A 17 60.38 17.59 22.56
C ILE A 17 59.79 16.88 21.33
N ILE A 18 60.63 16.22 20.51
CA ILE A 18 60.19 15.66 19.22
C ILE A 18 59.70 14.18 19.26
N PRO A 19 59.92 13.31 20.28
CA PRO A 19 59.45 11.92 20.15
C PRO A 19 58.06 11.63 20.75
N ILE A 20 57.40 12.55 21.46
CA ILE A 20 56.12 12.26 22.14
C ILE A 20 54.89 12.53 21.27
N LEU A 21 54.98 13.42 20.27
CA LEU A 21 53.85 13.71 19.37
C LEU A 21 53.65 12.64 18.27
N ALA A 22 54.69 11.86 17.94
CA ALA A 22 54.62 10.84 16.89
C ALA A 22 54.00 9.51 17.37
N LEU A 23 54.05 9.21 18.68
CA LEU A 23 53.46 7.98 19.22
C LEU A 23 51.94 8.09 19.47
N ALA A 24 51.42 9.29 19.70
CA ALA A 24 49.99 9.51 19.95
C ALA A 24 49.14 9.49 18.65
N VAL A 25 49.73 9.81 17.50
CA VAL A 25 49.04 9.73 16.20
C VAL A 25 49.04 8.29 15.65
N GLY A 26 50.05 7.47 15.98
CA GLY A 26 50.12 6.06 15.57
C GLY A 26 49.10 5.14 16.25
N VAL A 27 48.74 5.40 17.52
CA VAL A 27 47.80 4.56 18.28
C VAL A 27 46.33 4.87 17.94
N ILE A 28 46.01 6.07 17.44
CA ILE A 28 44.66 6.42 16.98
C ILE A 28 44.37 5.84 15.58
N ILE A 29 45.41 5.64 14.74
CA ILE A 29 45.24 5.12 13.38
C ILE A 29 45.24 3.58 13.35
N TYR A 30 45.85 2.89 14.33
CA TYR A 30 45.89 1.42 14.37
C TYR A 30 44.83 0.77 15.30
N GLY A 31 44.08 1.55 16.07
CA GLY A 31 43.11 1.05 17.05
C GLY A 31 41.68 0.80 16.56
N CYS A 32 41.33 1.16 15.32
CA CYS A 32 39.94 1.12 14.81
C CYS A 32 39.77 0.41 13.46
N PHE A 33 40.63 -0.56 13.12
CA PHE A 33 40.38 -1.48 12.02
C PHE A 33 40.32 -2.93 12.51
N LYS A 34 39.27 -3.24 13.28
CA LYS A 34 38.64 -4.55 13.14
C LYS A 34 37.78 -4.49 11.88
N SER A 35 38.40 -4.83 10.75
CA SER A 35 37.67 -5.24 9.56
C SER A 35 36.87 -6.49 9.90
N HIS A 36 35.63 -6.28 10.35
CA HIS A 36 34.62 -7.30 10.14
C HIS A 36 34.50 -7.45 8.62
N PRO A 37 34.56 -8.68 8.07
CA PRO A 37 34.11 -8.87 6.70
C PRO A 37 32.70 -8.29 6.66
N VAL A 38 32.53 -7.20 5.92
CA VAL A 38 31.19 -6.76 5.51
C VAL A 38 30.75 -7.89 4.60
N GLU A 39 30.10 -8.90 5.17
CA GLU A 39 29.21 -9.75 4.40
C GLU A 39 28.39 -8.78 3.56
N PRO A 40 28.35 -8.94 2.23
CA PRO A 40 27.41 -8.15 1.45
C PRO A 40 26.08 -8.36 2.16
N VAL A 41 25.44 -7.25 2.55
CA VAL A 41 24.07 -7.31 3.01
C VAL A 41 23.31 -7.86 1.82
N THR A 42 23.16 -9.18 1.78
CA THR A 42 22.04 -9.80 1.10
C THR A 42 20.86 -9.20 1.80
N LEU A 43 20.34 -8.12 1.20
CA LEU A 43 18.94 -7.78 1.34
C LEU A 43 18.23 -9.12 1.36
N PRO A 44 17.38 -9.40 2.36
CA PRO A 44 16.48 -10.52 2.21
C PRO A 44 15.83 -10.26 0.87
N THR A 45 16.17 -11.07 -0.14
CA THR A 45 15.31 -11.27 -1.29
C THR A 45 14.01 -11.62 -0.61
N LEU A 46 13.11 -10.63 -0.54
CA LEU A 46 11.73 -10.89 -0.19
C LEU A 46 11.43 -12.09 -1.05
N SER A 47 11.15 -13.25 -0.45
CA SER A 47 10.75 -14.40 -1.22
C SER A 47 9.53 -13.90 -1.97
N THR A 48 9.71 -13.52 -3.23
CA THR A 48 8.62 -13.20 -4.11
C THR A 48 8.03 -14.57 -4.36
N THR A 49 7.19 -15.01 -3.44
CA THR A 49 6.14 -15.95 -3.75
C THR A 49 5.56 -15.37 -5.03
N GLU A 50 5.78 -16.05 -6.15
CA GLU A 50 5.30 -15.58 -7.43
C GLU A 50 3.80 -15.32 -7.25
N SER A 51 3.41 -14.06 -7.29
CA SER A 51 2.02 -13.69 -7.11
C SER A 51 1.25 -14.32 -8.25
N SER A 52 0.31 -15.20 -7.91
CA SER A 52 -0.52 -15.89 -8.87
C SER A 52 -1.49 -14.89 -9.52
N GLY A 53 -2.05 -15.25 -10.68
CA GLY A 53 -3.10 -14.43 -11.30
C GLY A 53 -4.29 -14.22 -10.36
N GLU A 54 -4.60 -15.25 -9.56
CA GLU A 54 -5.63 -15.22 -8.54
C GLU A 54 -5.35 -14.14 -7.48
N ASP A 55 -4.10 -13.96 -7.05
CA ASP A 55 -3.75 -12.94 -6.06
C ASP A 55 -4.04 -11.52 -6.57
N PHE A 56 -3.78 -11.26 -7.86
CA PHE A 56 -4.09 -9.97 -8.48
C PHE A 56 -5.61 -9.75 -8.62
N LEU A 57 -6.34 -10.78 -9.06
CA LEU A 57 -7.80 -10.73 -9.13
C LEU A 57 -8.42 -10.46 -7.76
N ASN A 58 -8.03 -11.24 -6.75
CA ASN A 58 -8.55 -11.11 -5.40
C ASN A 58 -8.17 -9.76 -4.80
N GLY A 59 -6.90 -9.34 -4.96
CA GLY A 59 -6.44 -8.04 -4.47
C GLY A 59 -7.23 -6.86 -5.03
N ALA A 60 -7.54 -6.87 -6.34
CA ALA A 60 -8.35 -5.81 -6.96
C ALA A 60 -9.80 -5.81 -6.45
N LEU A 61 -10.42 -6.99 -6.32
CA LEU A 61 -11.82 -7.09 -5.87
C LEU A 61 -12.00 -6.81 -4.38
N ASP A 62 -11.10 -7.31 -3.56
CA ASP A 62 -11.11 -7.08 -2.11
C ASP A 62 -10.87 -5.58 -1.82
N GLU A 63 -10.07 -4.89 -2.63
CA GLU A 63 -9.89 -3.43 -2.54
C GLU A 63 -11.18 -2.67 -2.84
N ILE A 64 -11.91 -3.02 -3.90
CA ILE A 64 -13.19 -2.36 -4.23
C ILE A 64 -14.23 -2.61 -3.14
N GLU A 65 -14.29 -3.84 -2.64
CA GLU A 65 -15.21 -4.19 -1.58
C GLU A 65 -14.86 -3.43 -0.29
N ALA A 66 -13.56 -3.33 0.03
CA ALA A 66 -13.09 -2.51 1.16
C ALA A 66 -13.42 -1.03 0.98
N ILE A 67 -13.31 -0.46 -0.23
CA ILE A 67 -13.73 0.92 -0.52
C ILE A 67 -15.24 1.09 -0.30
N ALA A 68 -16.04 0.14 -0.78
CA ALA A 68 -17.50 0.15 -0.61
C ALA A 68 -17.94 -0.06 0.85
N GLU A 69 -17.18 -0.82 1.63
CA GLU A 69 -17.44 -1.08 3.04
C GLU A 69 -16.92 0.02 3.96
N TRP A 70 -15.73 0.58 3.72
CA TRP A 70 -15.19 1.70 4.49
C TRP A 70 -16.19 2.86 4.56
N ALA A 71 -16.79 3.11 3.41
CA ALA A 71 -17.92 4.00 3.24
C ALA A 71 -18.90 3.92 4.43
N GLN A 72 -19.26 2.74 4.93
CA GLN A 72 -20.24 2.54 6.01
C GLN A 72 -19.91 3.27 7.33
N ALA A 73 -18.63 3.50 7.63
CA ALA A 73 -18.18 4.03 8.92
C ALA A 73 -18.45 5.52 9.16
N ARG A 74 -19.06 6.25 8.20
CA ARG A 74 -19.44 7.66 8.36
C ARG A 74 -20.92 7.90 8.06
N PRO A 75 -21.67 8.52 8.99
CA PRO A 75 -23.07 8.86 8.76
C PRO A 75 -23.22 9.85 7.60
N SER A 76 -24.32 9.69 6.87
CA SER A 76 -24.79 10.40 5.69
C SER A 76 -25.04 11.91 5.92
N ARG A 77 -24.02 12.65 6.33
CA ARG A 77 -23.94 14.09 6.13
C ARG A 77 -22.64 14.33 5.41
N SER A 78 -22.71 14.56 4.11
CA SER A 78 -21.57 15.07 3.34
C SER A 78 -21.17 16.42 3.97
N PRO A 79 -20.06 16.52 4.73
CA PRO A 79 -19.49 17.83 4.89
C PRO A 79 -18.80 18.09 3.55
N LYS A 80 -19.16 19.18 2.87
CA LYS A 80 -18.19 19.83 1.98
C LYS A 80 -17.00 20.16 2.87
N LEU A 81 -16.04 19.25 2.93
CA LEU A 81 -14.79 19.46 3.63
C LEU A 81 -13.97 20.45 2.77
N PRO A 82 -13.31 21.43 3.39
CA PRO A 82 -12.60 22.46 2.65
C PRO A 82 -11.44 21.86 1.85
N SER A 83 -11.27 22.43 0.67
CA SER A 83 -10.41 22.06 -0.46
C SER A 83 -8.95 21.74 -0.15
N ALA A 84 -8.40 20.84 -0.99
CA ALA A 84 -6.99 20.55 -1.25
C ALA A 84 -6.21 19.94 -0.08
N GLN A 85 -5.78 18.68 -0.25
CA GLN A 85 -4.86 17.90 0.62
C GLN A 85 -5.46 17.11 1.80
N GLN A 86 -6.77 16.87 1.88
CA GLN A 86 -7.33 16.06 2.96
C GLN A 86 -7.28 14.55 2.68
N LYS A 87 -6.12 13.94 2.96
CA LYS A 87 -6.04 12.50 3.17
C LYS A 87 -6.89 12.13 4.40
N ILE A 88 -7.95 11.35 4.21
CA ILE A 88 -8.79 10.91 5.31
C ILE A 88 -8.10 9.74 6.01
N LEU A 89 -7.66 9.91 7.26
CA LEU A 89 -7.11 8.83 8.08
C LEU A 89 -8.23 7.85 8.48
N LEU A 90 -8.11 6.59 8.05
CA LEU A 90 -9.08 5.52 8.30
C LEU A 90 -8.82 4.75 9.57
N SER A 91 -7.54 4.45 9.82
CA SER A 91 -7.13 3.67 10.96
C SER A 91 -5.67 4.00 11.29
N ARG A 92 -5.36 3.98 12.59
CA ARG A 92 -4.01 4.08 13.11
C ARG A 92 -3.86 3.07 14.24
N VAL A 93 -2.98 2.10 14.06
CA VAL A 93 -2.66 1.09 15.07
C VAL A 93 -1.15 1.00 15.17
N SER A 94 -0.59 1.36 16.34
CA SER A 94 0.83 1.19 16.70
C SER A 94 1.82 1.13 15.51
N GLY A 95 2.01 2.26 14.81
CA GLY A 95 2.95 2.37 13.68
C GLY A 95 2.31 2.27 12.30
N ASP A 96 1.21 1.53 12.14
CA ASP A 96 0.48 1.42 10.87
C ASP A 96 -0.54 2.55 10.72
N SER A 97 -0.64 3.13 9.53
CA SER A 97 -1.67 4.12 9.17
C SER A 97 -2.29 3.79 7.81
N ILE A 98 -3.59 4.05 7.67
CA ILE A 98 -4.31 3.91 6.40
C ILE A 98 -5.00 5.23 6.11
N TYR A 99 -4.80 5.75 4.92
CA TYR A 99 -5.44 6.95 4.39
C TYR A 99 -6.28 6.59 3.17
N ILE A 100 -7.36 7.34 2.95
CA ILE A 100 -8.12 7.31 1.70
C ILE A 100 -8.37 8.73 1.18
N TYR A 101 -8.26 8.92 -0.13
CA TYR A 101 -8.48 10.21 -0.80
C TYR A 101 -8.81 10.01 -2.28
N GLY A 102 -9.28 11.07 -2.95
CA GLY A 102 -9.51 11.08 -4.38
C GLY A 102 -8.32 11.61 -5.16
N GLU A 103 -8.18 11.18 -6.40
CA GLU A 103 -7.24 11.73 -7.37
C GLU A 103 -7.82 11.60 -8.79
N ILE A 104 -7.38 12.42 -9.74
CA ILE A 104 -7.65 12.20 -11.17
C ILE A 104 -6.46 11.49 -11.80
N THR A 105 -6.72 10.38 -12.49
CA THR A 105 -5.67 9.65 -13.22
C THR A 105 -5.17 10.46 -14.41
N PRO A 106 -3.99 10.14 -14.98
CA PRO A 106 -3.51 10.78 -16.21
C PRO A 106 -4.52 10.68 -17.38
N ASP A 107 -5.33 9.62 -17.40
CA ASP A 107 -6.35 9.38 -18.41
C ASP A 107 -7.69 10.09 -18.12
N GLY A 108 -7.77 10.87 -17.04
CA GLY A 108 -8.93 11.69 -16.68
C GLY A 108 -9.99 11.00 -15.83
N PHE A 109 -9.75 9.78 -15.32
CA PHE A 109 -10.69 9.06 -14.48
C PHE A 109 -10.59 9.49 -13.01
N GLY A 110 -11.72 9.59 -12.31
CA GLY A 110 -11.73 9.85 -10.87
C GLY A 110 -11.41 8.60 -10.04
N ALA A 111 -10.18 8.48 -9.54
CA ALA A 111 -9.70 7.33 -8.79
C ALA A 111 -9.82 7.51 -7.28
N THR A 112 -10.24 6.44 -6.60
CA THR A 112 -10.12 6.34 -5.14
C THR A 112 -8.74 5.79 -4.79
N VAL A 113 -8.03 6.50 -3.93
CA VAL A 113 -6.65 6.16 -3.53
C VAL A 113 -6.65 5.70 -2.08
N THR A 114 -6.14 4.49 -1.85
CA THR A 114 -5.86 3.96 -0.52
C THR A 114 -4.35 3.95 -0.31
N GLU A 115 -3.88 4.60 0.75
CA GLU A 115 -2.47 4.69 1.10
C GLU A 115 -2.25 4.08 2.48
N ARG A 116 -1.43 3.04 2.55
CA ARG A 116 -1.14 2.31 3.77
C ARG A 116 0.33 2.40 4.11
N HIS A 117 0.65 2.87 5.30
CA HIS A 117 2.01 2.86 5.84
C HIS A 117 2.07 1.75 6.89
N GLN A 118 3.09 0.90 6.80
CA GLN A 118 3.30 -0.20 7.73
C GLN A 118 4.76 -0.36 8.11
N TYR A 119 5.01 -1.00 9.25
CA TYR A 119 6.37 -1.34 9.68
C TYR A 119 6.55 -2.86 9.91
N PRO A 120 6.33 -3.71 8.90
CA PRO A 120 6.57 -5.14 9.03
C PRO A 120 8.03 -5.40 9.45
N LYS A 121 8.22 -6.04 10.60
CA LYS A 121 9.55 -6.32 11.17
C LYS A 121 10.42 -5.05 11.33
N GLY A 122 9.80 -3.89 11.55
CA GLY A 122 10.48 -2.60 11.70
C GLY A 122 10.90 -1.91 10.40
N ILE A 123 10.62 -2.51 9.24
CA ILE A 123 10.95 -1.92 7.92
C ILE A 123 9.73 -1.18 7.39
N LEU A 124 9.90 0.07 6.99
CA LEU A 124 8.83 0.85 6.38
C LEU A 124 8.37 0.23 5.06
N LEU A 125 7.06 0.07 4.92
CA LEU A 125 6.39 -0.28 3.69
C LEU A 125 5.21 0.67 3.48
N ILE A 126 5.31 1.52 2.45
CA ILE A 126 4.21 2.36 1.99
C ILE A 126 3.61 1.71 0.76
N THR A 127 2.33 1.39 0.80
CA THR A 127 1.57 0.88 -0.35
C THR A 127 0.52 1.90 -0.74
N VAL A 128 0.57 2.39 -1.97
CA VAL A 128 -0.46 3.25 -2.56
C VAL A 128 -1.21 2.45 -3.60
N ARG A 129 -2.53 2.37 -3.47
CA ARG A 129 -3.42 1.73 -4.43
C ARG A 129 -4.38 2.77 -4.99
N LYS A 130 -4.42 2.91 -6.31
CA LYS A 130 -5.37 3.77 -7.02
C LYS A 130 -6.36 2.89 -7.75
N SER A 131 -7.62 2.94 -7.35
CA SER A 131 -8.70 2.12 -7.91
C SER A 131 -9.73 2.99 -8.61
N HIS A 132 -10.06 2.65 -9.86
CA HIS A 132 -11.07 3.35 -10.64
C HIS A 132 -11.79 2.40 -11.60
N GLY A 133 -12.98 2.81 -12.03
CA GLY A 133 -13.68 2.20 -13.13
C GLY A 133 -13.14 2.67 -14.49
N ALA A 134 -13.33 1.84 -15.50
CA ALA A 134 -13.06 2.18 -16.89
C ALA A 134 -14.16 1.59 -17.78
N ASN A 135 -14.08 1.89 -19.09
CA ASN A 135 -15.07 1.44 -20.06
C ASN A 135 -15.32 -0.09 -20.03
N ASN A 136 -16.54 -0.49 -20.38
CA ASN A 136 -16.98 -1.89 -20.45
C ASN A 136 -16.94 -2.64 -19.11
N GLY A 137 -17.24 -1.98 -18.00
CA GLY A 137 -17.30 -2.62 -16.68
C GLY A 137 -15.92 -2.94 -16.09
N ARG A 138 -14.84 -2.43 -16.69
CA ARG A 138 -13.47 -2.68 -16.26
C ARG A 138 -13.20 -2.03 -14.93
N ILE A 139 -12.51 -2.77 -14.08
CA ILE A 139 -11.96 -2.29 -12.83
C ILE A 139 -10.46 -2.19 -13.02
N VAL A 140 -9.88 -1.06 -12.64
CA VAL A 140 -8.44 -0.83 -12.74
C VAL A 140 -7.89 -0.49 -11.36
N THR A 141 -6.83 -1.19 -10.95
CA THR A 141 -6.10 -0.95 -9.71
C THR A 141 -4.61 -0.81 -10.01
N ASP A 142 -4.07 0.41 -9.84
CA ASP A 142 -2.63 0.68 -9.87
C ASP A 142 -2.07 0.60 -8.45
N THR A 143 -1.15 -0.31 -8.20
CA THR A 143 -0.48 -0.49 -6.91
C THR A 143 0.99 -0.12 -7.02
N LYS A 144 1.43 0.82 -6.18
CA LYS A 144 2.82 1.20 -6.01
C LYS A 144 3.28 0.90 -4.59
N LYS A 145 4.43 0.26 -4.47
CA LYS A 145 5.08 -0.02 -3.18
C LYS A 145 6.35 0.79 -3.04
N TYR A 146 6.59 1.31 -1.84
CA TYR A 146 7.78 2.07 -1.48
C TYR A 146 8.33 1.54 -0.16
N ILE A 147 9.64 1.41 -0.09
CA ILE A 147 10.36 0.88 1.09
C ILE A 147 11.00 1.98 1.95
N THR A 148 10.96 3.24 1.49
CA THR A 148 11.45 4.41 2.23
C THR A 148 10.53 5.61 2.00
N PHE A 149 10.50 6.55 2.96
CA PHE A 149 9.78 7.82 2.78
C PHE A 149 10.36 8.66 1.65
N GLN A 150 11.67 8.63 1.45
CA GLN A 150 12.33 9.35 0.36
C GLN A 150 11.88 8.84 -1.00
N ASN A 151 11.82 7.52 -1.19
CA ASN A 151 11.31 6.91 -2.42
C ASN A 151 9.85 7.30 -2.68
N PHE A 152 9.03 7.32 -1.63
CA PHE A 152 7.64 7.75 -1.72
C PHE A 152 7.52 9.23 -2.12
N GLN A 153 8.29 10.12 -1.49
CA GLN A 153 8.29 11.56 -1.82
C GLN A 153 8.77 11.84 -3.25
N ASN A 154 9.77 11.09 -3.72
CA ASN A 154 10.33 11.22 -5.05
C ASN A 154 9.53 10.44 -6.13
N GLY A 155 8.48 9.70 -5.74
CA GLY A 155 7.70 8.88 -6.66
C GLY A 155 8.43 7.67 -7.24
N VAL A 156 9.55 7.25 -6.64
CA VAL A 156 10.38 6.12 -7.09
C VAL A 156 9.91 4.84 -6.40
N ALA A 157 8.95 4.15 -7.01
CA ALA A 157 8.41 2.90 -6.47
C ALA A 157 9.42 1.76 -6.57
N SER A 158 9.47 0.90 -5.55
CA SER A 158 10.25 -0.34 -5.59
C SER A 158 9.56 -1.43 -6.41
N SER A 159 8.24 -1.35 -6.55
CA SER A 159 7.42 -2.23 -7.40
C SER A 159 6.15 -1.51 -7.83
N THR A 160 5.76 -1.72 -9.08
CA THR A 160 4.51 -1.23 -9.66
C THR A 160 3.72 -2.37 -10.30
N ASN A 161 2.42 -2.40 -10.02
CA ASN A 161 1.48 -3.36 -10.60
C ASN A 161 0.22 -2.63 -11.03
N LEU A 162 -0.05 -2.57 -12.32
CA LEU A 162 -1.35 -2.17 -12.84
C LEU A 162 -2.17 -3.43 -13.10
N THR A 163 -3.31 -3.57 -12.43
CA THR A 163 -4.23 -4.71 -12.59
C THR A 163 -5.53 -4.22 -13.19
N GLU A 164 -5.90 -4.73 -14.36
CA GLU A 164 -7.22 -4.54 -14.96
C GLU A 164 -8.01 -5.83 -14.83
N VAL A 165 -9.23 -5.74 -14.31
CA VAL A 165 -10.14 -6.87 -14.18
C VAL A 165 -11.42 -6.57 -14.96
N TYR A 166 -11.83 -7.50 -15.81
CA TYR A 166 -13.09 -7.41 -16.54
C TYR A 166 -13.63 -8.78 -16.89
N THR A 167 -14.85 -8.81 -17.40
CA THR A 167 -15.55 -10.05 -17.75
C THR A 167 -15.66 -10.20 -19.27
N LEU A 168 -15.52 -11.43 -19.75
CA LEU A 168 -15.81 -11.82 -21.13
C LEU A 168 -16.71 -13.06 -21.08
N SER A 169 -18.02 -12.84 -21.27
CA SER A 169 -19.04 -13.89 -21.12
C SER A 169 -18.90 -14.58 -19.77
N ASP A 170 -18.46 -15.84 -19.77
CA ASP A 170 -18.33 -16.71 -18.60
C ASP A 170 -16.89 -16.82 -18.11
N THR A 171 -16.10 -15.75 -18.28
CA THR A 171 -14.72 -15.69 -17.80
C THR A 171 -14.45 -14.35 -17.13
N ILE A 172 -13.57 -14.39 -16.14
CA ILE A 172 -12.92 -13.18 -15.62
C ILE A 172 -11.53 -13.13 -16.24
N VAL A 173 -11.20 -11.99 -16.83
CA VAL A 173 -9.87 -11.69 -17.35
C VAL A 173 -9.21 -10.69 -16.44
N THR A 174 -7.99 -11.01 -16.02
CA THR A 174 -7.13 -10.15 -15.23
C THR A 174 -5.86 -9.86 -16.05
N ARG A 175 -5.69 -8.61 -16.47
CA ARG A 175 -4.47 -8.14 -17.11
C ARG A 175 -3.59 -7.46 -16.07
N VAL A 176 -2.34 -7.86 -16.00
CA VAL A 176 -1.39 -7.34 -15.01
C VAL A 176 -0.17 -6.81 -15.74
N LEU A 177 0.11 -5.52 -15.60
CA LEU A 177 1.39 -4.94 -15.99
C LEU A 177 2.26 -4.78 -14.73
N ARG A 178 3.17 -5.73 -14.52
CA ARG A 178 4.07 -5.78 -13.37
C ARG A 178 5.47 -5.37 -13.80
N ASN A 179 5.98 -4.27 -13.27
CA ASN A 179 7.33 -3.76 -13.56
C ASN A 179 7.66 -3.73 -15.08
N GLY A 180 6.67 -3.42 -15.93
CA GLY A 180 6.81 -3.36 -17.38
C GLY A 180 6.51 -4.66 -18.15
N LEU A 181 6.28 -5.78 -17.46
CA LEU A 181 5.88 -7.05 -18.08
C LEU A 181 4.36 -7.21 -18.03
N LEU A 182 3.74 -7.41 -19.20
CA LEU A 182 2.30 -7.64 -19.32
C LEU A 182 1.98 -9.13 -19.27
N GLU A 183 1.23 -9.53 -18.26
CA GLU A 183 0.70 -10.87 -18.06
C GLU A 183 -0.83 -10.83 -18.19
N THR A 184 -1.45 -11.84 -18.79
CA THR A 184 -2.90 -11.94 -18.89
C THR A 184 -3.35 -13.30 -18.35
N TYR A 185 -4.19 -13.25 -17.33
CA TYR A 185 -4.78 -14.43 -16.71
C TYR A 185 -6.25 -14.49 -17.08
N THR A 186 -6.72 -15.67 -17.47
CA THR A 186 -8.13 -15.92 -17.78
C THR A 186 -8.63 -17.03 -16.90
N PHE A 187 -9.67 -16.74 -16.12
CA PHE A 187 -10.23 -17.69 -15.20
C PHE A 187 -11.56 -18.23 -15.71
N ARG A 188 -11.67 -19.55 -15.71
CA ARG A 188 -12.96 -20.24 -15.86
C ARG A 188 -13.72 -20.16 -14.54
N LEU A 189 -15.00 -19.83 -14.62
CA LEU A 189 -15.82 -19.57 -13.44
C LEU A 189 -16.36 -20.86 -12.80
N PRO A 190 -16.66 -20.84 -11.49
CA PRO A 190 -16.33 -19.77 -10.56
C PRO A 190 -14.85 -19.78 -10.16
N VAL A 191 -14.29 -18.59 -9.91
CA VAL A 191 -13.03 -18.49 -9.16
C VAL A 191 -13.34 -18.61 -7.68
N VAL A 192 -12.79 -19.62 -7.02
CA VAL A 192 -13.09 -19.93 -5.62
C VAL A 192 -11.89 -19.62 -4.75
N THR A 193 -12.10 -18.79 -3.74
CA THR A 193 -11.11 -18.53 -2.69
C THR A 193 -11.66 -18.93 -1.34
N ARG A 194 -10.81 -19.55 -0.53
CA ARG A 194 -11.13 -19.91 0.85
C ARG A 194 -10.18 -19.18 1.78
N SER A 195 -10.73 -18.35 2.66
CA SER A 195 -9.98 -17.71 3.74
C SER A 195 -10.34 -18.35 5.08
N VAL A 196 -9.34 -18.47 5.95
CA VAL A 196 -9.52 -18.94 7.32
C VAL A 196 -9.00 -17.86 8.24
N ASN A 197 -9.85 -17.37 9.13
CA ASN A 197 -9.43 -16.46 10.19
C ASN A 197 -8.60 -17.26 11.20
N SER A 198 -7.33 -16.91 11.36
CA SER A 198 -6.40 -17.61 12.26
C SER A 198 -6.70 -17.43 13.75
N GLN A 199 -7.47 -16.39 14.11
CA GLN A 199 -7.80 -16.06 15.49
C GLN A 199 -9.08 -16.76 15.95
N THR A 200 -10.09 -16.84 15.07
CA THR A 200 -11.41 -17.41 15.40
C THR A 200 -11.63 -18.79 14.79
N GLY A 201 -10.76 -19.23 13.89
CA GLY A 201 -10.95 -20.44 13.08
C GLY A 201 -12.08 -20.34 12.05
N SER A 202 -12.74 -19.17 11.93
CA SER A 202 -13.87 -19.01 11.02
C SER A 202 -13.42 -19.12 9.57
N VAL A 203 -14.23 -19.79 8.76
CA VAL A 203 -13.95 -20.02 7.34
C VAL A 203 -14.89 -19.16 6.51
N THR A 204 -14.36 -18.50 5.49
CA THR A 204 -15.15 -17.81 4.47
C THR A 204 -14.78 -18.36 3.10
N VAL A 205 -15.78 -18.75 2.33
CA VAL A 205 -15.63 -19.18 0.94
C VAL A 205 -16.24 -18.12 0.05
N THR A 206 -15.43 -17.55 -0.84
CA THR A 206 -15.88 -16.57 -1.84
C THR A 206 -15.84 -17.21 -3.22
N ARG A 207 -16.96 -17.16 -3.93
CA ARG A 207 -17.07 -17.61 -5.33
C ARG A 207 -17.29 -16.40 -6.22
N ARG A 208 -16.50 -16.27 -7.26
CA ARG A 208 -16.56 -15.14 -8.20
C ARG A 208 -16.99 -15.60 -9.57
N PHE A 209 -17.98 -14.91 -10.14
CA PHE A 209 -18.53 -15.15 -11.46
C PHE A 209 -18.39 -13.87 -12.29
N GLY A 210 -17.90 -14.00 -13.52
CA GLY A 210 -18.09 -13.00 -14.54
C GLY A 210 -19.54 -13.02 -15.03
N SER A 211 -20.11 -11.83 -15.18
CA SER A 211 -21.40 -11.60 -15.81
C SER A 211 -21.30 -10.34 -16.68
N SER A 212 -22.21 -10.14 -17.62
CA SER A 212 -22.18 -9.05 -18.61
C SER A 212 -21.96 -7.67 -17.98
N GLY A 213 -20.70 -7.23 -17.94
CA GLY A 213 -20.27 -5.93 -17.41
C GLY A 213 -20.08 -5.84 -15.88
N TYR A 214 -20.17 -6.94 -15.13
CA TYR A 214 -19.90 -6.92 -13.68
C TYR A 214 -19.38 -8.26 -13.15
N ILE A 215 -18.75 -8.22 -11.99
CA ILE A 215 -18.27 -9.41 -11.27
C ILE A 215 -19.21 -9.67 -10.08
N LEU A 216 -19.78 -10.87 -10.02
CA LEU A 216 -20.61 -11.34 -8.92
C LEU A 216 -19.73 -12.12 -7.93
N SER A 217 -19.73 -11.71 -6.67
CA SER A 217 -19.03 -12.37 -5.57
C SER A 217 -20.04 -12.91 -4.56
N GLU A 218 -20.13 -14.23 -4.42
CA GLU A 218 -20.92 -14.89 -3.38
C GLU A 218 -20.02 -15.27 -2.20
N LYS A 219 -20.30 -14.75 -1.01
CA LYS A 219 -19.58 -15.11 0.23
C LYS A 219 -20.44 -16.03 1.08
N LYS A 220 -19.87 -17.16 1.49
CA LYS A 220 -20.47 -18.14 2.40
C LYS A 220 -19.55 -18.44 3.58
N ASP A 221 -20.14 -18.82 4.71
CA ASP A 221 -19.37 -19.26 5.87
C ASP A 221 -18.87 -20.71 5.72
N GLY A 222 -18.19 -21.22 6.75
CA GLY A 222 -17.69 -22.60 6.79
C GLY A 222 -18.76 -23.68 6.80
N SER A 223 -20.01 -23.34 7.15
CA SER A 223 -21.17 -24.24 7.12
C SER A 223 -21.92 -24.21 5.77
N GLY A 224 -21.57 -23.26 4.90
CA GLY A 224 -22.22 -23.03 3.62
C GLY A 224 -23.40 -22.04 3.67
N ALA A 225 -23.64 -21.41 4.82
CA ALA A 225 -24.64 -20.35 4.94
C ALA A 225 -24.18 -19.10 4.18
N LEU A 226 -25.12 -18.44 3.49
CA LEU A 226 -24.85 -17.21 2.75
C LEU A 226 -24.54 -16.07 3.73
N ILE A 227 -23.46 -15.34 3.48
CA ILE A 227 -23.08 -14.13 4.22
C ILE A 227 -23.50 -12.88 3.44
N GLN A 228 -23.14 -12.82 2.15
CA GLN A 228 -23.53 -11.73 1.25
C GLN A 228 -23.31 -12.11 -0.21
N ILE A 229 -24.00 -11.38 -1.10
CA ILE A 229 -23.79 -11.41 -2.55
C ILE A 229 -23.45 -9.98 -2.99
N SER A 230 -22.27 -9.78 -3.59
CA SER A 230 -21.82 -8.48 -4.06
C SER A 230 -21.69 -8.46 -5.59
N ARG A 231 -22.13 -7.39 -6.24
CA ARG A 231 -21.92 -7.10 -7.66
C ARG A 231 -21.03 -5.89 -7.78
N SER A 232 -19.87 -6.04 -8.39
CA SER A 232 -18.89 -4.96 -8.56
C SER A 232 -18.64 -4.67 -10.04
N THR A 233 -18.61 -3.40 -10.41
CA THR A 233 -18.35 -2.93 -11.77
C THR A 233 -17.67 -1.57 -11.75
N GLY A 234 -16.83 -1.31 -12.76
CA GLY A 234 -16.29 0.00 -13.03
C GLY A 234 -17.10 0.75 -14.09
N GLN A 235 -17.35 2.03 -13.86
CA GLN A 235 -18.04 2.91 -14.79
C GLN A 235 -17.05 3.73 -15.61
N SER A 236 -17.49 4.19 -16.79
CA SER A 236 -16.68 4.95 -17.75
C SER A 236 -16.24 6.34 -17.25
N ASP A 237 -16.83 6.84 -16.18
CA ASP A 237 -16.46 8.11 -15.55
C ASP A 237 -15.38 7.96 -14.46
N GLY A 238 -14.84 6.74 -14.28
CA GLY A 238 -13.90 6.43 -13.21
C GLY A 238 -14.54 5.89 -11.94
N SER A 239 -15.86 5.98 -11.81
CA SER A 239 -16.53 5.56 -10.58
C SER A 239 -16.56 4.04 -10.44
N LEU A 240 -16.43 3.57 -9.20
CA LEU A 240 -16.60 2.18 -8.82
C LEU A 240 -17.99 2.01 -8.22
N PHE A 241 -18.71 1.00 -8.68
CA PHE A 241 -20.04 0.66 -8.20
C PHE A 241 -20.04 -0.73 -7.59
N THR A 242 -20.55 -0.84 -6.36
CA THR A 242 -20.76 -2.12 -5.68
C THR A 242 -22.17 -2.19 -5.10
N LYS A 243 -22.94 -3.20 -5.49
CA LYS A 243 -24.22 -3.54 -4.85
C LYS A 243 -24.08 -4.83 -4.04
N THR A 244 -24.38 -4.78 -2.76
CA THR A 244 -24.34 -5.93 -1.84
C THR A 244 -25.75 -6.26 -1.35
N GLU A 245 -26.11 -7.54 -1.41
CA GLU A 245 -27.37 -8.12 -0.94
C GLU A 245 -27.06 -9.08 0.23
N TYR A 246 -27.87 -8.99 1.28
CA TYR A 246 -27.69 -9.73 2.54
C TYR A 246 -28.76 -10.82 2.71
N PRO A 247 -28.53 -11.82 3.58
CA PRO A 247 -29.45 -12.93 3.79
C PRO A 247 -30.84 -12.51 4.33
N ASP A 248 -30.91 -11.37 5.01
CA ASP A 248 -32.15 -10.78 5.53
C ASP A 248 -32.96 -10.03 4.45
N SER A 249 -32.58 -10.20 3.18
CA SER A 249 -33.12 -9.51 2.01
C SER A 249 -32.88 -8.00 2.01
N THR A 250 -32.07 -7.46 2.90
CA THR A 250 -31.61 -6.07 2.77
C THR A 250 -30.54 -5.96 1.69
N TRP A 251 -30.47 -4.80 1.07
CA TRP A 251 -29.46 -4.52 0.07
C TRP A 251 -28.91 -3.11 0.22
N ARG A 252 -27.71 -2.93 -0.32
CA ARG A 252 -26.98 -1.68 -0.33
C ARG A 252 -26.27 -1.51 -1.66
N SER A 253 -26.31 -0.30 -2.18
CA SER A 253 -25.58 0.12 -3.37
C SER A 253 -24.65 1.25 -2.96
N THR A 254 -23.38 1.16 -3.34
CA THR A 254 -22.36 2.18 -3.10
C THR A 254 -21.67 2.53 -4.41
N ARG A 255 -21.67 3.81 -4.75
CA ARG A 255 -20.86 4.36 -5.84
C ARG A 255 -19.82 5.31 -5.27
N THR A 256 -18.57 5.15 -5.68
CA THR A 256 -17.43 5.97 -5.24
C THR A 256 -16.66 6.53 -6.41
N LEU A 257 -16.34 7.82 -6.36
CA LEU A 257 -15.59 8.54 -7.40
C LEU A 257 -14.58 9.49 -6.74
N GLY A 258 -13.30 9.37 -7.10
CA GLY A 258 -12.29 10.32 -6.65
C GLY A 258 -12.40 11.67 -7.36
N GLN A 259 -12.13 12.76 -6.64
CA GLN A 259 -12.15 14.11 -7.18
C GLN A 259 -10.75 14.74 -7.15
N ALA A 260 -10.53 15.72 -8.03
CA ALA A 260 -9.26 16.43 -8.18
C ALA A 260 -8.81 17.19 -6.93
N ASP A 261 -9.76 17.57 -6.07
CA ASP A 261 -9.49 18.30 -4.83
C ASP A 261 -9.03 17.39 -3.66
N GLY A 262 -8.89 16.09 -3.92
CA GLY A 262 -8.53 15.08 -2.92
C GLY A 262 -9.73 14.44 -2.23
N SER A 263 -10.96 14.90 -2.49
CA SER A 263 -12.16 14.34 -1.89
C SER A 263 -12.68 13.11 -2.66
N ILE A 264 -13.58 12.36 -2.04
CA ILE A 264 -14.25 11.21 -2.66
C ILE A 264 -15.74 11.49 -2.64
N LEU A 265 -16.34 11.60 -3.83
CA LEU A 265 -17.78 11.57 -3.98
C LEU A 265 -18.26 10.15 -3.68
N ARG A 266 -19.29 10.06 -2.84
CA ARG A 266 -19.87 8.80 -2.42
C ARG A 266 -21.39 8.89 -2.40
N GLU A 267 -22.02 7.95 -3.08
CA GLU A 267 -23.47 7.79 -3.10
C GLU A 267 -23.82 6.42 -2.53
N VAL A 268 -24.67 6.41 -1.49
CA VAL A 268 -25.13 5.16 -0.88
C VAL A 268 -26.65 5.12 -0.86
N THR A 269 -27.18 4.03 -1.38
CA THR A 269 -28.61 3.73 -1.36
C THR A 269 -28.79 2.39 -0.69
N THR A 270 -29.71 2.31 0.26
CA THR A 270 -30.08 1.06 0.92
C THR A 270 -31.55 0.77 0.69
N GLY A 271 -31.92 -0.50 0.77
CA GLY A 271 -33.30 -0.91 0.68
C GLY A 271 -33.50 -2.31 1.23
N ARG A 272 -34.74 -2.76 1.14
CA ARG A 272 -35.15 -4.12 1.47
C ARG A 272 -35.80 -4.72 0.23
N GLY A 273 -35.54 -5.99 -0.03
CA GLY A 273 -36.26 -6.79 -1.01
C GLY A 273 -37.74 -6.81 -0.63
N LEU A 274 -38.59 -6.78 -1.66
CA LEU A 274 -40.02 -7.01 -1.55
C LEU A 274 -40.29 -8.51 -1.38
#